data_AF-A0A528V1Z2-F1
#
_entry.id   AF-A0A528V1Z2-F1
#
_cell.length_a   1.000
_cell.length_b   1.000
_cell.length_c   1.000
_cell.angle_alpha   90.00
_cell.angle_beta   90.00
_cell.angle_gamma   90.00
#
_symmetry.space_group_name_H-M   'P 1'
#
loop_
_entity.id
_entity.type
_entity.pdbx_description
1 polymer ?
#
loop_
_entity_poly.entity_id
_entity_poly.type
_entity_poly.pdbx_seq_one_letter_code
_entity_poly.pdbx_strand_id
1 'polypeptide(L)'
;VPYQVNKSSMIEKMAELVRDKRIEGISDIRDESDRQGYRVVIELKRDAVADVILNQLYRFTPLQTSFGANMVALNGGKPELLTLTDML
;
A
#
# COMPACT_ATOMS: atom_id res chain seq x y z
N VAL A 1 3.96 1.51 -4.30
CA VAL A 1 2.65 0.89 -4.03
C VAL A 1 2.89 -0.58 -3.77
N PRO A 2 2.29 -1.19 -2.74
CA PRO A 2 2.51 -2.62 -2.44
C PRO A 2 2.02 -3.56 -3.54
N TYR A 3 2.47 -4.81 -3.49
CA TYR A 3 2.04 -5.86 -4.43
C TYR A 3 0.52 -6.08 -4.38
N GLN A 4 -0.09 -6.26 -5.56
CA GLN A 4 -1.55 -6.42 -5.74
C GLN A 4 -2.43 -5.27 -5.22
N VAL A 5 -1.85 -4.10 -4.92
CA VAL A 5 -2.63 -2.92 -4.54
C VAL A 5 -2.85 -2.02 -5.75
N ASN A 6 -4.11 -1.69 -6.03
CA ASN A 6 -4.45 -0.70 -7.06
C ASN A 6 -4.09 0.71 -6.56
N LYS A 7 -3.28 1.45 -7.33
CA LYS A 7 -2.88 2.82 -7.00
C LYS A 7 -4.06 3.76 -6.83
N SER A 8 -5.00 3.78 -7.77
CA SER A 8 -6.13 4.71 -7.76
C SER A 8 -7.02 4.47 -6.54
N SER A 9 -7.33 3.21 -6.22
CA SER A 9 -8.09 2.85 -5.03
C SER A 9 -7.37 3.22 -3.73
N MET A 10 -6.04 3.10 -3.68
CA MET A 10 -5.24 3.54 -2.55
C MET A 10 -5.34 5.06 -2.34
N ILE A 11 -5.21 5.85 -3.41
CA ILE A 11 -5.33 7.32 -3.36
C ILE A 11 -6.74 7.75 -2.96
N GLU A 12 -7.76 7.11 -3.52
CA GLU A 12 -9.17 7.37 -3.17
C GLU A 12 -9.41 7.13 -1.67
N LYS A 13 -8.85 6.04 -1.12
CA LYS A 13 -8.95 5.75 0.31
C LYS A 13 -8.25 6.81 1.16
N MET A 14 -7.10 7.31 0.73
CA MET A 14 -6.41 8.41 1.41
C MET A 14 -7.27 9.68 1.42
N ALA A 15 -7.86 10.03 0.28
CA ALA A 15 -8.72 11.20 0.16
C ALA A 15 -9.99 11.10 1.02
N GLU A 16 -10.59 9.91 1.12
CA GLU A 16 -11.71 9.61 2.03
C GLU A 16 -11.30 9.86 3.49
N LEU A 17 -10.17 9.31 3.94
CA LEU A 17 -9.69 9.48 5.32
C LEU A 17 -9.39 10.93 5.68
N VAL A 18 -8.89 11.72 4.74
CA VAL A 18 -8.67 13.16 4.93
C VAL A 18 -10.00 13.92 5.00
N ARG A 19 -10.95 13.59 4.13
CA ARG A 19 -12.30 14.19 4.10
C ARG A 19 -13.06 13.92 5.40
N ASP A 20 -12.96 12.71 5.91
CA ASP A 20 -13.61 12.28 7.15
C ASP A 20 -12.88 12.76 8.41
N LYS A 21 -11.80 13.56 8.25
CA LYS A 21 -10.92 14.05 9.33
C LYS A 21 -10.34 12.94 10.19
N ARG A 22 -10.22 11.72 9.65
CA ARG A 22 -9.50 10.62 10.32
C ARG A 22 -8.00 10.81 10.26
N ILE A 23 -7.52 11.46 9.20
CA ILE A 23 -6.14 11.91 9.03
C ILE A 23 -6.19 13.42 8.82
N GLU A 24 -5.58 14.17 9.72
CA GLU A 24 -5.49 15.63 9.65
C GLU A 24 -4.07 16.07 9.24
N GLY A 25 -3.94 17.33 8.83
CA GLY A 25 -2.63 17.89 8.45
C GLY A 25 -2.18 17.64 7.01
N ILE A 26 -3.00 16.94 6.20
CA ILE A 26 -2.82 16.88 4.73
C ILE A 26 -3.55 18.07 4.10
N SER A 27 -2.88 18.80 3.21
CA SER A 27 -3.46 19.89 2.43
C SER A 27 -3.98 19.42 1.07
N ASP A 28 -3.23 18.56 0.38
CA ASP A 28 -3.56 18.07 -0.95
C ASP A 28 -2.94 16.69 -1.24
N ILE A 29 -3.53 15.94 -2.17
CA ILE A 29 -3.03 14.65 -2.65
C ILE A 29 -3.07 14.67 -4.18
N ARG A 30 -1.89 14.58 -4.82
CA ARG A 30 -1.73 14.66 -6.28
C ARG A 30 -1.10 13.39 -6.85
N ASP A 31 -1.67 12.91 -7.95
CA ASP A 31 -1.08 11.85 -8.76
C ASP A 31 -0.30 12.48 -9.91
N GLU A 32 1.03 12.46 -9.81
CA GLU A 32 1.98 12.97 -10.80
C GLU A 32 2.59 11.81 -11.62
N SER A 33 1.91 10.66 -11.68
CA SER A 33 2.40 9.51 -12.44
C SER A 33 2.30 9.74 -13.94
N ASP A 34 3.31 9.29 -14.68
CA ASP A 34 3.37 9.34 -16.13
C ASP A 34 3.71 7.95 -16.72
N ARG A 35 4.12 7.91 -17.99
CA ARG A 35 4.55 6.67 -18.65
C ARG A 35 5.91 6.17 -18.18
N GLN A 36 6.72 7.02 -17.55
CA GLN A 36 8.09 6.71 -17.11
C GLN A 36 8.13 6.29 -15.64
N GLY A 37 7.13 6.66 -14.84
CA GLY A 37 7.08 6.24 -13.45
C GLY A 37 5.80 6.59 -12.71
N TYR A 38 5.64 5.96 -11.56
CA TYR A 38 4.57 6.25 -10.62
C TYR A 38 5.03 7.23 -9.57
N ARG A 39 4.29 8.34 -9.39
CA ARG A 39 4.58 9.37 -8.39
C ARG A 39 3.28 9.87 -7.78
N VAL A 40 3.16 9.72 -6.47
CA VAL A 40 2.04 10.27 -5.68
C VAL A 40 2.63 11.25 -4.68
N VAL A 41 2.15 12.48 -4.69
CA VAL A 41 2.60 13.57 -3.83
C VAL A 41 1.51 13.87 -2.81
N ILE A 42 1.89 13.85 -1.53
CA ILE A 42 1.02 14.24 -0.42
C ILE A 42 1.59 15.53 0.15
N GLU A 43 0.83 16.62 0.00
CA GLU A 43 1.22 17.91 0.52
C GLU A 43 0.68 18.07 1.95
N LEU A 44 1.53 18.58 2.84
CA LEU A 44 1.21 18.74 4.25
C LEU A 44 0.95 20.21 4.58
N LYS A 45 0.13 20.45 5.60
CA LYS A 45 -0.03 21.77 6.20
C LYS A 45 1.27 22.18 6.92
N ARG A 46 1.51 23.48 7.04
CA ARG A 46 2.77 24.04 7.59
C ARG A 46 3.12 23.55 9.01
N ASP A 47 2.11 23.24 9.81
CA ASP A 47 2.19 22.84 11.20
C ASP A 47 2.11 21.32 11.41
N ALA A 48 1.98 20.55 10.32
CA ALA A 48 1.83 19.11 10.39
C ALA A 48 3.17 18.38 10.58
N VAL A 49 3.17 17.38 11.47
CA VAL A 49 4.33 16.50 11.67
C VAL A 49 4.25 15.34 10.67
N ALA A 50 5.16 15.33 9.70
CA ALA A 50 5.16 14.36 8.59
C ALA A 50 5.16 12.91 9.06
N ASP A 51 5.98 12.55 10.06
CA ASP A 51 6.09 11.18 10.57
C ASP A 51 4.79 10.67 11.19
N VAL A 52 4.03 11.55 11.85
CA VAL A 52 2.73 11.17 12.44
C VAL A 52 1.74 10.85 11.34
N ILE A 53 1.69 11.67 10.30
CA ILE A 53 0.80 11.45 9.14
C ILE A 53 1.21 10.21 8.37
N LEU A 54 2.51 9.99 8.16
CA LEU A 54 3.02 8.80 7.48
C LEU A 54 2.60 7.51 8.22
N ASN A 55 2.74 7.50 9.56
CA ASN A 55 2.31 6.36 10.38
C ASN A 55 0.79 6.14 10.32
N GLN A 56 -0.01 7.20 10.28
CA GLN A 56 -1.46 7.09 10.10
C GLN A 56 -1.81 6.53 8.72
N LEU A 57 -1.14 6.99 7.67
CA LEU A 57 -1.31 6.45 6.32
C LEU A 57 -0.96 4.96 6.27
N TYR A 58 0.15 4.54 6.88
CA TYR A 58 0.48 3.12 7.00
C TYR A 58 -0.60 2.31 7.72
N ARG A 59 -1.16 2.85 8.80
CA ARG A 59 -2.15 2.14 9.62
C ARG A 59 -3.53 2.03 8.97
N PHE A 60 -3.95 3.06 8.24
CA PHE A 60 -5.34 3.20 7.78
C PHE A 60 -5.53 3.03 6.27
N THR A 61 -4.45 2.90 5.51
CA THR A 61 -4.49 2.73 4.05
C THR A 61 -3.79 1.44 3.65
N PRO A 62 -4.02 0.91 2.43
CA PRO A 62 -3.29 -0.27 1.95
C PRO A 62 -1.84 0.03 1.56
N LEU A 63 -1.25 1.14 2.02
CA LEU A 63 0.16 1.47 1.80
C LEU A 63 1.11 0.51 2.55
N GLN A 64 0.64 -0.08 3.65
CA GLN A 64 1.33 -1.14 4.37
C GLN A 64 0.40 -2.35 4.52
N THR A 65 0.82 -3.50 4.01
CA THR A 65 0.04 -4.75 4.05
C THR A 65 0.95 -5.93 4.37
N SER A 66 0.36 -6.98 4.95
CA SER A 66 1.02 -8.27 5.13
C SER A 66 0.74 -9.19 3.94
N PHE A 67 1.70 -10.05 3.59
CA PHE A 67 1.50 -11.11 2.63
C PHE A 67 1.58 -12.47 3.32
N GLY A 68 0.52 -13.27 3.23
CA GLY A 68 0.51 -14.64 3.72
C GLY A 68 1.20 -15.56 2.71
N ALA A 69 2.43 -15.97 2.99
CA ALA A 69 3.13 -16.92 2.14
C ALA A 69 2.59 -18.34 2.35
N ASN A 70 2.16 -19.00 1.27
CA ASN A 70 1.75 -20.39 1.27
C ASN A 70 2.26 -21.10 0.01
N MET A 71 3.31 -21.89 0.17
CA MET A 71 4.06 -22.51 -0.93
C MET A 71 3.52 -23.90 -1.26
N VAL A 72 2.27 -23.98 -1.72
CA VAL A 72 1.58 -25.23 -2.08
C VAL A 72 1.56 -25.42 -3.60
N ALA A 73 1.95 -26.61 -4.06
CA ALA A 73 1.96 -26.97 -5.48
C ALA A 73 1.61 -28.46 -5.69
N LEU A 74 1.43 -28.87 -6.94
CA LEU A 74 1.26 -30.28 -7.30
C LEU A 74 2.63 -30.96 -7.49
N ASN A 75 2.94 -31.95 -6.66
CA ASN A 75 4.08 -32.84 -6.81
C ASN A 75 3.58 -34.23 -7.24
N GLY A 76 3.90 -34.65 -8.46
CA GLY A 76 3.37 -35.92 -9.02
C GLY A 76 1.84 -36.01 -9.06
N GLY A 77 1.15 -34.86 -9.20
CA GLY A 77 -0.31 -34.78 -9.21
C GLY A 77 -0.98 -34.71 -7.83
N LYS A 78 -0.22 -34.69 -6.73
CA LYS A 78 -0.74 -34.51 -5.37
C LYS A 78 -0.41 -33.11 -4.83
N PRO A 79 -1.35 -32.42 -4.17
CA PRO A 79 -1.08 -31.12 -3.55
C PRO A 79 -0.21 -31.29 -2.31
N GLU A 80 0.96 -30.64 -2.30
CA GLU A 80 1.93 -30.70 -1.22
C GLU A 80 2.42 -29.30 -0.85
N LEU A 81 2.73 -29.08 0.42
CA LEU A 81 3.45 -27.90 0.90
C LEU A 81 4.94 -28.14 0.67
N LEU A 82 5.59 -27.26 -0.07
CA LEU A 82 6.98 -27.43 -0.51
C LEU A 82 7.86 -26.36 0.12
N THR A 83 9.06 -26.78 0.55
CA THR A 83 10.13 -25.84 0.90
C THR A 83 10.80 -25.31 -0.37
N LEU A 84 11.68 -24.32 -0.22
CA LEU A 84 12.44 -23.80 -1.36
C LEU A 84 13.29 -24.90 -2.03
N THR A 85 13.86 -25.83 -1.25
CA THR A 85 14.66 -26.93 -1.78
C THR A 85 13.82 -27.94 -2.56
N ASP A 86 12.59 -28.21 -2.12
CA ASP A 86 11.70 -29.17 -2.82
C ASP A 86 11.21 -28.63 -4.17
N MET A 87 11.30 -27.31 -4.40
CA MET A 87 10.91 -26.65 -5.64
C MET A 87 12.04 -26.53 -6.68
N LEU A 88 13.29 -26.79 -6.30
CA LEU A 88 14.48 -26.64 -7.16
C LEU A 88 14.97 -28.00 -7.68
#